data_AF-A0A7V0IUM6-F1
#
_entry.id   AF-A0A7V0IUM6-F1
#
_cell.length_a   1.000
_cell.length_b   1.000
_cell.length_c   1.000
_cell.angle_alpha   90.00
_cell.angle_beta   90.00
_cell.angle_gamma   90.00
#
_symmetry.space_group_name_H-M   'P 1'
#
loop_
_entity.id
_entity.type
_entity.pdbx_description
1 polymer ?
#
loop_
_entity_poly.entity_id
_entity_poly.type
_entity_poly.pdbx_seq_one_letter_code
_entity_poly.pdbx_strand_id
1 'polypeptide(L)'
;MAITTDNTASLGNNTNAKGVSEQKAKESFSKPIKKGEEPWFSKNMIEIISIVAGILVIIWQNGRQHRSSLQVQKENFKEKLRLEIYQELIKSVDNTSSKLSKQSSKSMDIPISLETYSSQVASGIRPVPPRARASQFSAEHHSLHGSIARLFYIFERYTIAVPKFKIFQTALNVAIYDSNQAYEPLYYKLLDFLPIDIQESDRKPGGPSVIAPKVATKEDLSHIQELCNKYNEALTDIVCYLYDLTAESQNILLGSLFDNRVPSRKPLDQNHIVITTDEKSINKLERYFNEETAWGKNQKEIEEDVLSSLSSSQAN
;
A
#
# COMPACT_ATOMS: atom_id res chain seq x y z
N MET A 1 -73.75 19.00 -22.54
CA MET A 1 -73.66 17.59 -22.11
C MET A 1 -73.51 17.63 -20.59
N ALA A 2 -74.54 17.41 -19.74
CA ALA A 2 -75.77 16.61 -19.93
C ALA A 2 -75.38 15.17 -20.33
N ILE A 3 -75.52 14.12 -19.51
CA ILE A 3 -76.70 13.60 -18.78
C ILE A 3 -76.17 12.38 -17.95
N THR A 4 -76.71 11.87 -16.82
CA THR A 4 -77.55 12.32 -15.68
C THR A 4 -77.53 11.20 -14.59
N THR A 5 -78.01 11.50 -13.35
CA THR A 5 -78.96 10.72 -12.48
C THR A 5 -78.98 9.18 -12.45
N ASP A 6 -79.49 8.46 -11.44
CA ASP A 6 -79.95 8.70 -10.05
C ASP A 6 -80.24 7.32 -9.43
N ASN A 7 -80.41 7.26 -8.11
CA ASN A 7 -81.49 6.57 -7.37
C ASN A 7 -81.03 6.22 -5.94
N THR A 8 -81.35 7.04 -4.93
CA THR A 8 -82.65 7.29 -4.25
C THR A 8 -82.82 6.44 -2.99
N ALA A 9 -83.15 7.11 -1.89
CA ALA A 9 -83.39 6.53 -0.58
C ALA A 9 -84.74 5.76 -0.48
N SER A 10 -84.92 5.02 0.61
CA SER A 10 -86.27 4.78 1.15
C SER A 10 -86.32 5.04 2.66
N LEU A 11 -87.39 5.70 3.08
CA LEU A 11 -87.80 5.97 4.46
C LEU A 11 -89.02 5.08 4.80
N GLY A 12 -89.23 4.77 6.08
CA GLY A 12 -90.39 3.98 6.56
C GLY A 12 -90.03 3.23 7.85
N ASN A 13 -90.11 3.77 9.07
CA ASN A 13 -91.16 4.54 9.75
C ASN A 13 -92.32 3.69 10.32
N ASN A 14 -92.42 3.68 11.66
CA ASN A 14 -93.66 3.66 12.47
C ASN A 14 -94.45 2.34 12.70
N THR A 15 -94.59 1.89 13.96
CA THR A 15 -95.84 1.98 14.78
C THR A 15 -95.83 1.15 16.09
N ASN A 16 -96.62 1.59 17.08
CA ASN A 16 -96.84 0.96 18.39
C ASN A 16 -97.80 -0.25 18.36
N ALA A 17 -97.65 -1.18 19.32
CA ALA A 17 -98.77 -1.94 19.88
C ALA A 17 -98.52 -2.27 21.37
N LYS A 18 -99.57 -2.14 22.21
CA LYS A 18 -99.54 -2.46 23.66
C LYS A 18 -99.74 -3.95 23.91
N GLY A 19 -99.18 -4.48 25.00
CA GLY A 19 -99.44 -5.84 25.48
C GLY A 19 -99.37 -5.94 27.01
N VAL A 20 -100.43 -6.45 27.64
CA VAL A 20 -100.73 -6.37 29.08
C VAL A 20 -101.46 -7.65 29.49
N SER A 21 -101.14 -8.33 30.60
CA SER A 21 -99.98 -8.28 31.51
C SER A 21 -100.09 -9.42 32.54
N GLU A 22 -98.99 -10.00 33.03
CA GLU A 22 -99.08 -10.99 34.12
C GLU A 22 -97.91 -11.00 35.11
N GLN A 23 -98.25 -11.13 36.39
CA GLN A 23 -97.31 -11.26 37.51
C GLN A 23 -96.99 -12.75 37.78
N LYS A 24 -95.75 -13.06 38.17
CA LYS A 24 -95.52 -14.06 39.22
C LYS A 24 -94.20 -13.84 39.95
N ALA A 25 -94.28 -13.79 41.28
CA ALA A 25 -93.15 -13.50 42.15
C ALA A 25 -92.26 -14.74 42.37
N LYS A 26 -90.96 -14.51 42.52
CA LYS A 26 -90.09 -15.25 43.44
C LYS A 26 -89.06 -14.28 44.03
N GLU A 27 -89.11 -14.09 45.34
CA GLU A 27 -88.04 -13.41 46.08
C GLU A 27 -86.79 -14.28 46.11
N SER A 28 -85.62 -13.65 46.03
CA SER A 28 -84.32 -14.26 46.29
C SER A 28 -83.41 -13.21 46.92
N PHE A 29 -83.21 -13.31 48.23
CA PHE A 29 -82.28 -12.45 48.96
C PHE A 29 -80.84 -12.77 48.54
N SER A 30 -80.24 -11.92 47.71
CA SER A 30 -78.78 -11.81 47.60
C SER A 30 -78.34 -10.41 48.02
N LYS A 31 -77.61 -10.33 49.13
CA LYS A 31 -76.99 -9.06 49.57
C LYS A 31 -76.01 -8.61 48.48
N PRO A 32 -75.97 -7.34 48.09
CA PRO A 32 -74.94 -6.87 47.17
C PRO A 32 -73.57 -7.03 47.83
N ILE A 33 -72.74 -7.90 47.25
CA ILE A 33 -71.32 -7.96 47.57
C ILE A 33 -70.77 -6.57 47.22
N LYS A 34 -70.19 -5.86 48.20
CA LYS A 34 -69.48 -4.61 47.92
C LYS A 34 -68.40 -4.93 46.90
N LYS A 35 -68.57 -4.42 45.68
CA LYS A 35 -67.54 -4.45 44.65
C LYS A 35 -66.34 -3.72 45.23
N GLY A 36 -65.24 -4.44 45.48
CA GLY A 36 -64.03 -3.82 45.99
C GLY A 36 -63.64 -2.68 45.08
N GLU A 37 -63.34 -1.52 45.65
CA GLU A 37 -62.80 -0.41 44.89
C GLU A 37 -61.49 -0.90 44.27
N GLU A 38 -61.44 -1.02 42.94
CA GLU A 38 -60.16 -1.21 42.27
C GLU A 38 -59.30 -0.01 42.65
N PRO A 39 -58.11 -0.23 43.24
CA PRO A 39 -57.32 0.86 43.76
C PRO A 39 -57.06 1.89 42.67
N TRP A 40 -57.25 3.17 42.95
CA TRP A 40 -57.28 4.25 41.94
C TRP A 40 -56.07 4.29 41.00
N PHE A 41 -54.93 3.71 41.40
CA PHE A 41 -53.74 3.54 40.58
C PHE A 41 -53.86 2.44 39.50
N SER A 42 -54.64 1.37 39.70
CA SER A 42 -54.64 0.16 38.88
C SER A 42 -54.87 0.41 37.38
N LYS A 43 -55.80 1.32 37.04
CA LYS A 43 -56.13 1.65 35.65
C LYS A 43 -55.01 2.35 34.90
N ASN A 44 -54.26 3.22 35.59
CA ASN A 44 -53.20 4.02 34.97
C ASN A 44 -51.81 3.37 35.07
N MET A 45 -51.65 2.36 35.95
CA MET A 45 -50.38 1.64 36.11
C MET A 45 -49.89 0.96 34.83
N ILE A 46 -50.79 0.43 33.99
CA ILE A 46 -50.40 -0.22 32.72
C ILE A 46 -49.84 0.81 31.73
N GLU A 47 -50.44 1.99 31.64
CA GLU A 47 -49.97 3.09 30.80
C GLU A 47 -48.63 3.65 31.31
N ILE A 48 -48.50 3.85 32.63
CA ILE A 48 -47.26 4.32 33.24
C ILE A 48 -46.12 3.31 33.01
N ILE A 49 -46.38 2.01 33.19
CA ILE A 49 -45.39 0.95 32.93
C ILE A 49 -45.01 0.91 31.45
N SER A 50 -45.96 1.06 30.51
CA SER A 50 -45.65 1.04 29.07
C SER A 50 -44.82 2.26 28.63
N ILE A 51 -45.09 3.44 29.18
CA ILE A 51 -44.29 4.65 28.94
C ILE A 51 -42.87 4.48 29.48
N VAL A 52 -42.72 4.02 30.73
CA VAL A 52 -41.40 3.77 31.34
C VAL A 52 -40.62 2.70 30.57
N ALA A 53 -41.27 1.60 30.17
CA ALA A 53 -40.66 0.57 29.34
C ALA A 53 -40.23 1.11 27.96
N GLY A 54 -41.05 1.94 27.31
CA GLY A 54 -40.71 2.60 26.05
C GLY A 54 -39.49 3.53 26.17
N ILE A 55 -39.42 4.35 27.22
CA ILE A 55 -38.27 5.21 27.50
C ILE A 55 -36.99 4.38 27.74
N LEU A 56 -37.08 3.29 28.51
CA LEU A 56 -35.94 2.39 28.75
C LEU A 56 -35.46 1.70 27.46
N VAL A 57 -36.38 1.28 26.59
CA VAL A 57 -36.04 0.71 25.27
C VAL A 57 -35.36 1.74 24.38
N ILE A 58 -35.83 2.99 24.36
CA ILE A 58 -35.20 4.08 23.59
C ILE A 58 -33.80 4.38 24.12
N ILE A 59 -33.59 4.46 25.44
CA ILE A 59 -32.26 4.68 26.04
C ILE A 59 -31.32 3.51 25.69
N TRP A 60 -31.79 2.26 25.77
CA TRP A 60 -31.01 1.08 25.40
C TRP A 60 -30.67 1.04 23.91
N GLN A 61 -31.65 1.32 23.04
CA GLN A 61 -31.44 1.42 21.60
C GLN A 61 -30.44 2.52 21.26
N ASN A 62 -30.58 3.72 21.82
CA ASN A 62 -29.68 4.85 21.57
C ASN A 62 -28.26 4.54 22.06
N GLY A 63 -28.09 3.94 23.26
CA GLY A 63 -26.79 3.49 23.75
C GLY A 63 -26.16 2.39 22.88
N ARG A 64 -26.95 1.44 22.38
CA ARG A 64 -26.48 0.37 21.47
C ARG A 64 -26.14 0.91 20.08
N GLN A 65 -26.96 1.80 19.54
CA GLN A 65 -26.81 2.44 18.24
C GLN A 65 -25.62 3.40 18.23
N HIS A 66 -25.39 4.14 19.33
CA HIS A 66 -24.19 4.96 19.49
C HIS A 66 -22.92 4.09 19.48
N ARG A 67 -22.87 3.00 20.25
CA ARG A 67 -21.74 2.03 20.21
C ARG A 67 -21.51 1.45 18.82
N SER A 68 -22.59 1.04 18.13
CA SER A 68 -22.52 0.56 16.74
C SER A 68 -22.00 1.63 15.78
N SER A 69 -22.46 2.88 15.91
CA SER A 69 -22.01 4.01 15.10
C SER A 69 -20.53 4.35 15.32
N LEU A 70 -20.05 4.28 16.56
CA LEU A 70 -18.62 4.46 16.90
C LEU A 70 -17.76 3.34 16.32
N GLN A 71 -18.26 2.11 16.32
CA GLN A 71 -17.57 0.97 15.69
C GLN A 71 -17.49 1.15 14.17
N VAL A 72 -18.59 1.53 13.51
CA VAL A 72 -18.60 1.84 12.06
C VAL A 72 -17.66 3.02 11.75
N GLN A 73 -17.65 4.08 12.54
CA GLN A 73 -16.70 5.19 12.38
C GLN A 73 -15.25 4.70 12.51
N LYS A 74 -14.94 3.85 13.50
CA LYS A 74 -13.60 3.30 13.71
C LYS A 74 -13.13 2.45 12.54
N GLU A 75 -13.99 1.59 11.98
CA GLU A 75 -13.65 0.83 10.77
C GLU A 75 -13.50 1.74 9.54
N ASN A 76 -14.38 2.73 9.35
CA ASN A 76 -14.25 3.71 8.28
C ASN A 76 -12.93 4.51 8.37
N PHE A 77 -12.49 4.89 9.58
CA PHE A 77 -11.19 5.55 9.78
C PHE A 77 -10.01 4.63 9.46
N LYS A 78 -10.09 3.33 9.83
CA LYS A 78 -9.05 2.35 9.46
C LYS A 78 -8.97 2.13 7.95
N GLU A 79 -10.11 1.96 7.27
CA GLU A 79 -10.11 1.75 5.81
C GLU A 79 -9.65 3.01 5.07
N LYS A 80 -10.01 4.21 5.55
CA LYS A 80 -9.45 5.45 5.03
C LYS A 80 -7.92 5.52 5.22
N LEU A 81 -7.42 5.17 6.40
CA LEU A 81 -5.98 5.14 6.68
C LEU A 81 -5.25 4.10 5.81
N ARG A 82 -5.83 2.91 5.60
CA ARG A 82 -5.27 1.90 4.69
C ARG A 82 -5.16 2.39 3.26
N LEU A 83 -6.20 3.07 2.77
CA LEU A 83 -6.19 3.68 1.44
C LEU A 83 -5.14 4.79 1.32
N GLU A 84 -4.98 5.62 2.34
CA GLU A 84 -3.97 6.69 2.40
C GLU A 84 -2.54 6.11 2.37
N ILE A 85 -2.26 5.08 3.19
CA ILE A 85 -0.98 4.34 3.19
C ILE A 85 -0.72 3.74 1.81
N TYR A 86 -1.72 3.10 1.20
CA TYR A 86 -1.59 2.49 -0.13
C TYR A 86 -1.26 3.54 -1.20
N GLN A 87 -1.96 4.68 -1.20
CA GLN A 87 -1.73 5.75 -2.17
C GLN A 87 -0.35 6.42 -2.02
N GLU A 88 0.13 6.65 -0.78
CA GLU A 88 1.49 7.16 -0.57
C GLU A 88 2.55 6.14 -0.99
N LEU A 89 2.35 4.86 -0.65
CA LEU A 89 3.24 3.77 -1.00
C LEU A 89 3.39 3.61 -2.52
N ILE A 90 2.29 3.44 -3.25
CA ILE A 90 2.33 3.22 -4.71
C ILE A 90 2.91 4.43 -5.43
N LYS A 91 2.60 5.66 -5.01
CA LYS A 91 3.23 6.87 -5.57
C LYS A 91 4.76 6.87 -5.40
N SER A 92 5.27 6.32 -4.29
CA SER A 92 6.70 6.17 -4.04
C SER A 92 7.31 5.01 -4.84
N VAL A 93 6.58 3.90 -4.99
CA VAL A 93 6.96 2.77 -5.85
C VAL A 93 7.06 3.23 -7.30
N ASP A 94 6.06 3.91 -7.85
CA ASP A 94 6.04 4.44 -9.23
C ASP A 94 7.22 5.39 -9.50
N ASN A 95 7.55 6.27 -8.54
CA ASN A 95 8.72 7.14 -8.61
C ASN A 95 10.03 6.33 -8.70
N THR A 96 10.13 5.28 -7.90
CA THR A 96 11.30 4.39 -7.84
C THR A 96 11.43 3.59 -9.12
N SER A 97 10.36 2.94 -9.57
CA SER A 97 10.27 2.18 -10.82
C SER A 97 10.61 3.04 -12.03
N SER A 98 10.10 4.28 -12.12
CA SER A 98 10.42 5.20 -13.22
C SER A 98 11.92 5.53 -13.29
N LYS A 99 12.56 5.78 -12.14
CA LYS A 99 14.01 6.03 -12.07
C LYS A 99 14.82 4.79 -12.38
N LEU A 100 14.38 3.62 -11.91
CA LEU A 100 15.03 2.34 -12.18
C LEU A 100 15.01 2.04 -13.67
N SER A 101 13.84 2.11 -14.33
CA SER A 101 13.72 1.93 -15.78
C SER A 101 14.64 2.89 -16.54
N LYS A 102 14.68 4.17 -16.16
CA LYS A 102 15.60 5.15 -16.78
C LYS A 102 17.07 4.74 -16.61
N GLN A 103 17.47 4.35 -15.41
CA GLN A 103 18.85 3.95 -15.10
C GLN A 103 19.26 2.67 -15.84
N SER A 104 18.35 1.70 -15.94
CA SER A 104 18.52 0.44 -16.65
C SER A 104 18.60 0.62 -18.17
N SER A 105 17.73 1.44 -18.77
CA SER A 105 17.85 1.80 -20.20
C SER A 105 19.19 2.48 -20.48
N LYS A 106 19.60 3.42 -19.61
CA LYS A 106 20.85 4.16 -19.80
C LYS A 106 22.10 3.29 -19.70
N SER A 107 22.15 2.31 -18.81
CA SER A 107 23.29 1.37 -18.75
C SER A 107 23.35 0.49 -20.00
N MET A 108 22.22 0.10 -20.59
CA MET A 108 22.19 -0.65 -21.85
C MET A 108 22.50 0.21 -23.09
N ASP A 109 22.12 1.49 -23.11
CA ASP A 109 22.43 2.42 -24.21
C ASP A 109 23.93 2.78 -24.31
N ILE A 110 24.66 2.75 -23.19
CA ILE A 110 26.07 3.18 -23.14
C ILE A 110 26.98 2.33 -24.04
N PRO A 111 27.03 0.98 -23.94
CA PRO A 111 27.83 0.14 -24.84
C PRO A 111 27.56 0.40 -26.32
N ILE A 112 26.27 0.52 -26.71
CA ILE A 112 25.83 0.78 -28.08
C ILE A 112 26.37 2.14 -28.57
N SER A 113 26.33 3.17 -27.72
CA SER A 113 26.84 4.50 -28.06
C SER A 113 28.37 4.53 -28.20
N LEU A 114 29.10 3.71 -27.44
CA LEU A 114 30.55 3.56 -27.52
C LEU A 114 30.97 2.78 -28.76
N GLU A 115 30.28 1.68 -29.08
CA GLU A 115 30.51 0.92 -30.31
C GLU A 115 30.26 1.78 -31.55
N THR A 116 29.17 2.55 -31.56
CA THR A 116 28.86 3.51 -32.64
C THR A 116 29.98 4.54 -32.82
N TYR A 117 30.51 5.09 -31.72
CA TYR A 117 31.64 6.03 -31.76
C TYR A 117 32.92 5.38 -32.28
N SER A 118 33.30 4.20 -31.76
CA SER A 118 34.48 3.45 -32.23
C SER A 118 34.38 3.10 -33.72
N SER A 119 33.19 2.72 -34.20
CA SER A 119 32.93 2.40 -35.61
C SER A 119 33.05 3.62 -36.53
N GLN A 120 32.57 4.79 -36.09
CA GLN A 120 32.76 6.05 -36.83
C GLN A 120 34.24 6.40 -36.98
N VAL A 121 35.01 6.32 -35.89
CA VAL A 121 36.46 6.58 -35.89
C VAL A 121 37.20 5.60 -36.81
N ALA A 122 36.92 4.30 -36.71
CA ALA A 122 37.54 3.27 -37.55
C ALA A 122 37.21 3.45 -39.05
N SER A 123 36.04 3.99 -39.37
CA SER A 123 35.59 4.26 -40.74
C SER A 123 36.10 5.59 -41.32
N GLY A 124 36.89 6.37 -40.57
CA GLY A 124 37.33 7.71 -40.98
C GLY A 124 36.19 8.74 -41.06
N ILE A 125 35.01 8.43 -40.54
CA ILE A 125 33.87 9.34 -40.47
C ILE A 125 34.10 10.29 -39.29
N ARG A 126 33.78 11.59 -39.45
CA ARG A 126 33.86 12.56 -38.34
C ARG A 126 33.00 12.07 -37.17
N PRO A 127 33.60 11.68 -36.03
CA PRO A 127 32.86 11.00 -34.97
C PRO A 127 32.04 12.00 -34.16
N VAL A 128 30.89 11.54 -33.65
CA VAL A 128 30.07 12.29 -32.69
C VAL A 128 30.26 11.64 -31.31
N PRO A 129 30.84 12.34 -30.32
CA PRO A 129 31.02 11.79 -28.98
C PRO A 129 29.69 11.34 -28.36
N PRO A 130 29.68 10.24 -27.58
CA PRO A 130 28.51 9.80 -26.83
C PRO A 130 27.87 10.92 -25.99
N ARG A 131 26.53 10.88 -25.86
CA ARG A 131 25.80 11.83 -25.00
C ARG A 131 25.87 11.49 -23.51
N ALA A 132 26.16 10.24 -23.16
CA ALA A 132 26.28 9.80 -21.78
C ALA A 132 27.47 10.47 -21.07
N ARG A 133 27.36 10.63 -19.76
CA ARG A 133 28.40 11.16 -18.86
C ARG A 133 28.45 10.30 -17.60
N ALA A 134 29.65 9.97 -17.14
CA ALA A 134 29.83 9.20 -15.90
C ALA A 134 29.20 9.94 -14.69
N SER A 135 29.40 11.25 -14.59
CA SER A 135 28.80 12.11 -13.56
C SER A 135 27.26 12.04 -13.54
N GLN A 136 26.61 12.09 -14.70
CA GLN A 136 25.16 11.97 -14.80
C GLN A 136 24.67 10.55 -14.52
N PHE A 137 25.43 9.52 -14.88
CA PHE A 137 25.12 8.12 -14.56
C PHE A 137 25.20 7.86 -13.06
N SER A 138 26.23 8.41 -12.40
CA SER A 138 26.37 8.42 -10.94
C SER A 138 25.23 9.17 -10.25
N ALA A 139 24.92 10.39 -10.70
CA ALA A 139 23.82 11.17 -10.12
C ALA A 139 22.46 10.46 -10.23
N GLU A 140 22.22 9.73 -11.33
CA GLU A 140 20.99 8.95 -11.53
C GLU A 140 20.95 7.66 -10.68
N HIS A 141 22.08 6.97 -10.52
CA HIS A 141 22.24 5.86 -9.57
C HIS A 141 21.89 6.30 -8.13
N HIS A 142 22.53 7.37 -7.62
CA HIS A 142 22.26 7.90 -6.28
C HIS A 142 20.81 8.43 -6.15
N SER A 143 20.25 8.99 -7.23
CA SER A 143 18.86 9.44 -7.27
C SER A 143 17.86 8.28 -7.17
N LEU A 144 18.18 7.12 -7.76
CA LEU A 144 17.42 5.87 -7.63
C LEU A 144 17.47 5.36 -6.18
N HIS A 145 18.67 5.22 -5.60
CA HIS A 145 18.84 4.79 -4.19
C HIS A 145 18.11 5.71 -3.22
N GLY A 146 18.19 7.03 -3.43
CA GLY A 146 17.43 8.02 -2.67
C GLY A 146 15.90 7.94 -2.84
N SER A 147 15.38 7.24 -3.86
CA SER A 147 13.94 6.88 -3.93
C SER A 147 13.61 5.65 -3.10
N ILE A 148 14.47 4.64 -3.11
CA ILE A 148 14.26 3.44 -2.30
C ILE A 148 14.32 3.82 -0.81
N ALA A 149 15.25 4.69 -0.41
CA ALA A 149 15.28 5.27 0.94
C ALA A 149 13.97 5.99 1.33
N ARG A 150 13.24 6.59 0.37
CA ARG A 150 11.92 7.19 0.65
C ARG A 150 10.82 6.13 0.89
N LEU A 151 10.96 4.91 0.39
CA LEU A 151 10.05 3.80 0.76
C LEU A 151 10.26 3.40 2.23
N PHE A 152 11.51 3.43 2.73
CA PHE A 152 11.81 3.08 4.12
C PHE A 152 11.11 4.02 5.10
N TYR A 153 11.09 5.34 4.84
CA TYR A 153 10.32 6.28 5.65
C TYR A 153 8.80 5.99 5.68
N ILE A 154 8.23 5.40 4.63
CA ILE A 154 6.82 4.98 4.60
C ILE A 154 6.63 3.73 5.45
N PHE A 155 7.53 2.74 5.32
CA PHE A 155 7.50 1.52 6.15
C PHE A 155 7.62 1.87 7.63
N GLU A 156 8.61 2.69 8.00
CA GLU A 156 8.87 3.13 9.37
C GLU A 156 7.68 3.88 9.97
N ARG A 157 7.15 4.89 9.25
CA ARG A 157 5.98 5.68 9.67
C ARG A 157 4.75 4.81 9.95
N TYR A 158 4.54 3.78 9.15
CA TYR A 158 3.35 2.91 9.24
C TYR A 158 3.62 1.54 9.85
N THR A 159 4.75 1.33 10.54
CA THR A 159 5.14 0.05 11.18
C THR A 159 4.02 -0.54 12.04
N ILE A 160 3.30 0.28 12.80
CA ILE A 160 2.19 -0.18 13.67
C ILE A 160 0.98 -0.65 12.85
N ALA A 161 0.72 -0.03 11.69
CA ALA A 161 -0.40 -0.37 10.81
C ALA A 161 -0.07 -1.59 9.92
N VAL A 162 1.17 -1.71 9.46
CA VAL A 162 1.63 -2.77 8.54
C VAL A 162 3.02 -3.30 8.93
N PRO A 163 3.17 -4.02 10.06
CA PRO A 163 4.46 -4.54 10.50
C PRO A 163 5.08 -5.52 9.50
N LYS A 164 4.22 -6.17 8.70
CA LYS A 164 4.61 -7.09 7.61
C LYS A 164 5.46 -6.45 6.51
N PHE A 165 5.49 -5.11 6.37
CA PHE A 165 6.36 -4.45 5.39
C PHE A 165 7.85 -4.48 5.77
N LYS A 166 8.22 -4.84 7.01
CA LYS A 166 9.63 -4.96 7.42
C LYS A 166 10.44 -5.91 6.53
N ILE A 167 9.85 -7.00 6.03
CA ILE A 167 10.56 -7.94 5.14
C ILE A 167 10.96 -7.31 3.80
N PHE A 168 10.15 -6.37 3.28
CA PHE A 168 10.47 -5.61 2.08
C PHE A 168 11.58 -4.59 2.33
N GLN A 169 11.67 -4.01 3.53
CA GLN A 169 12.79 -3.16 3.93
C GLN A 169 14.11 -3.94 3.90
N THR A 170 14.14 -5.15 4.49
CA THR A 170 15.30 -6.03 4.45
C THR A 170 15.69 -6.41 3.02
N ALA A 171 14.73 -6.88 2.21
CA ALA A 171 15.00 -7.31 0.83
C ALA A 171 15.50 -6.16 -0.07
N LEU A 172 14.95 -4.95 0.09
CA LEU A 172 15.40 -3.77 -0.65
C LEU A 172 16.78 -3.29 -0.18
N ASN A 173 17.16 -3.47 1.10
CA ASN A 173 18.52 -3.23 1.57
C ASN A 173 19.55 -4.18 0.92
N VAL A 174 19.20 -5.48 0.82
CA VAL A 174 20.03 -6.47 0.10
C VAL A 174 20.20 -6.05 -1.36
N ALA A 175 19.12 -5.76 -2.08
CA ALA A 175 19.20 -5.38 -3.49
C ALA A 175 19.90 -4.02 -3.72
N ILE A 176 19.79 -3.06 -2.78
CA ILE A 176 20.62 -1.84 -2.76
C ILE A 176 22.10 -2.20 -2.69
N TYR A 177 22.49 -3.05 -1.74
CA TYR A 177 23.87 -3.47 -1.52
C TYR A 177 24.45 -4.14 -2.77
N ASP A 178 23.74 -5.12 -3.33
CA ASP A 178 24.20 -5.83 -4.53
C ASP A 178 24.28 -4.88 -5.75
N SER A 179 23.34 -3.93 -5.88
CA SER A 179 23.40 -2.91 -6.93
C SER A 179 24.56 -1.90 -6.76
N ASN A 180 25.03 -1.65 -5.53
CA ASN A 180 26.24 -0.87 -5.26
C ASN A 180 27.51 -1.64 -5.67
N GLN A 181 27.60 -2.91 -5.27
CA GLN A 181 28.71 -3.80 -5.61
C GLN A 181 28.88 -3.95 -7.14
N ALA A 182 27.78 -4.05 -7.88
CA ALA A 182 27.82 -4.10 -9.34
C ALA A 182 28.05 -2.72 -10.00
N TYR A 183 27.65 -1.63 -9.34
CA TYR A 183 27.81 -0.26 -9.85
C TYR A 183 29.25 0.24 -9.81
N GLU A 184 30.01 -0.03 -8.74
CA GLU A 184 31.34 0.57 -8.55
C GLU A 184 32.34 0.20 -9.68
N PRO A 185 32.54 -1.08 -10.05
CA PRO A 185 33.43 -1.45 -11.16
C PRO A 185 32.97 -0.88 -12.50
N LEU A 186 31.64 -0.82 -12.73
CA LEU A 186 31.06 -0.20 -13.92
C LEU A 186 31.39 1.29 -13.96
N TYR A 187 31.15 2.03 -12.86
CA TYR A 187 31.38 3.47 -12.80
C TYR A 187 32.85 3.82 -13.09
N TYR A 188 33.81 3.13 -12.48
CA TYR A 188 35.23 3.37 -12.78
C TYR A 188 35.57 3.08 -14.24
N LYS A 189 35.08 1.96 -14.80
CA LYS A 189 35.30 1.66 -16.23
C LYS A 189 34.65 2.71 -17.14
N LEU A 190 33.52 3.30 -16.75
CA LEU A 190 32.87 4.37 -17.51
C LEU A 190 33.63 5.71 -17.48
N LEU A 191 34.47 5.97 -16.48
CA LEU A 191 35.32 7.18 -16.47
C LEU A 191 36.37 7.18 -17.59
N ASP A 192 36.84 5.99 -18.01
CA ASP A 192 37.83 5.85 -19.10
C ASP A 192 37.25 6.15 -20.50
N PHE A 193 35.94 5.92 -20.70
CA PHE A 193 35.30 5.89 -22.02
C PHE A 193 34.14 6.87 -22.21
N LEU A 194 33.61 7.49 -21.16
CA LEU A 194 32.60 8.53 -21.32
C LEU A 194 33.26 9.92 -21.45
N PRO A 195 32.75 10.80 -22.33
CA PRO A 195 33.31 12.14 -22.48
C PRO A 195 33.19 12.98 -21.20
N ILE A 196 34.09 13.95 -21.03
CA ILE A 196 34.08 14.90 -19.91
C ILE A 196 33.77 16.29 -20.47
N ASP A 197 32.75 16.96 -19.94
CA ASP A 197 32.42 18.34 -20.32
C ASP A 197 33.41 19.32 -19.67
N ILE A 198 33.86 20.33 -20.42
CA ILE A 198 34.79 21.35 -19.95
C ILE A 198 33.97 22.54 -19.44
N GLN A 199 34.26 22.99 -18.21
CA GLN A 199 33.65 24.20 -17.63
C GLN A 199 33.88 25.42 -18.52
N GLU A 200 32.89 26.30 -18.65
CA GLU A 200 32.99 27.46 -19.54
C GLU A 200 34.08 28.45 -19.09
N SER A 201 34.38 28.52 -17.79
CA SER A 201 35.51 29.27 -17.22
C SER A 201 36.88 28.80 -17.72
N ASP A 202 37.01 27.51 -17.98
CA ASP A 202 38.29 26.83 -18.26
C ASP A 202 38.51 26.66 -19.78
N ARG A 203 37.48 27.01 -20.57
CA ARG A 203 37.44 26.85 -22.01
C ARG A 203 38.13 28.03 -22.71
N LYS A 204 39.23 27.73 -23.40
CA LYS A 204 39.89 28.70 -24.31
C LYS A 204 38.90 29.15 -25.41
N PRO A 205 38.90 30.43 -25.83
CA PRO A 205 38.05 30.91 -26.93
C PRO A 205 38.18 30.06 -28.20
N GLY A 206 37.06 29.58 -28.74
CA GLY A 206 37.03 28.67 -29.89
C GLY A 206 37.46 27.22 -29.62
N GLY A 207 37.87 26.87 -28.39
CA GLY A 207 38.26 25.52 -28.01
C GLY A 207 37.10 24.53 -27.93
N PRO A 208 37.38 23.21 -27.79
CA PRO A 208 36.35 22.20 -27.61
C PRO A 208 35.56 22.43 -26.30
N SER A 209 34.29 22.01 -26.27
CA SER A 209 33.46 22.00 -25.05
C SER A 209 33.49 20.67 -24.30
N VAL A 210 34.06 19.63 -24.90
CA VAL A 210 34.05 18.25 -24.40
C VAL A 210 35.41 17.62 -24.71
N ILE A 211 35.98 16.91 -23.74
CA ILE A 211 37.13 16.03 -23.93
C ILE A 211 36.62 14.75 -24.59
N ALA A 212 37.10 14.45 -25.81
CA ALA A 212 36.70 13.28 -26.55
C ALA A 212 37.16 11.99 -25.83
N PRO A 213 36.35 10.92 -25.81
CA PRO A 213 36.67 9.71 -25.09
C PRO A 213 37.72 8.87 -25.84
N LYS A 214 38.41 8.00 -25.09
CA LYS A 214 39.25 6.94 -25.65
C LYS A 214 38.42 6.08 -26.60
N VAL A 215 38.98 5.72 -27.75
CA VAL A 215 38.37 4.73 -28.66
C VAL A 215 38.41 3.36 -27.97
N ALA A 216 37.24 2.78 -27.74
CA ALA A 216 37.12 1.46 -27.13
C ALA A 216 37.46 0.35 -28.14
N THR A 217 38.29 -0.62 -27.73
CA THR A 217 38.52 -1.86 -28.49
C THR A 217 37.32 -2.81 -28.36
N LYS A 218 37.32 -3.93 -29.10
CA LYS A 218 36.25 -4.95 -28.97
C LYS A 218 36.24 -5.57 -27.58
N GLU A 219 37.41 -5.73 -26.97
CA GLU A 219 37.60 -6.27 -25.63
C GLU A 219 37.11 -5.27 -24.57
N ASP A 220 37.43 -3.97 -24.74
CA ASP A 220 36.89 -2.90 -23.90
C ASP A 220 35.35 -2.86 -23.96
N LEU A 221 34.75 -2.88 -25.17
CA LEU A 221 33.30 -2.90 -25.35
C LEU A 221 32.64 -4.14 -24.73
N SER A 222 33.24 -5.32 -24.90
CA SER A 222 32.72 -6.57 -24.34
C SER A 222 32.72 -6.54 -22.80
N HIS A 223 33.80 -6.03 -22.20
CA HIS A 223 33.91 -5.90 -20.75
C HIS A 223 32.93 -4.84 -20.20
N ILE A 224 32.75 -3.71 -20.88
CA ILE A 224 31.74 -2.71 -20.48
C ILE A 224 30.33 -3.30 -20.58
N GLN A 225 30.01 -4.07 -21.63
CA GLN A 225 28.72 -4.76 -21.75
C GLN A 225 28.51 -5.76 -20.61
N GLU A 226 29.53 -6.54 -20.22
CA GLU A 226 29.46 -7.47 -19.09
C GLU A 226 29.15 -6.74 -17.77
N LEU A 227 29.82 -5.62 -17.50
CA LEU A 227 29.59 -4.79 -16.32
C LEU A 227 28.19 -4.15 -16.34
N CYS A 228 27.72 -3.67 -17.50
CA CYS A 228 26.34 -3.19 -17.66
C CYS A 228 25.32 -4.31 -17.42
N ASN A 229 25.58 -5.54 -17.88
CA ASN A 229 24.70 -6.69 -17.66
C ASN A 229 24.60 -7.02 -16.16
N LYS A 230 25.74 -7.19 -15.47
CA LYS A 230 25.79 -7.44 -14.01
C LYS A 230 25.07 -6.36 -13.20
N TYR A 231 25.24 -5.10 -13.57
CA TYR A 231 24.54 -3.99 -12.92
C TYR A 231 23.01 -4.05 -13.15
N ASN A 232 22.56 -4.38 -14.36
CA ASN A 232 21.12 -4.56 -14.64
C ASN A 232 20.52 -5.79 -13.97
N GLU A 233 21.28 -6.87 -13.84
CA GLU A 233 20.89 -8.08 -13.10
C GLU A 233 20.63 -7.73 -11.63
N ALA A 234 21.55 -7.00 -10.98
CA ALA A 234 21.34 -6.49 -9.61
C ALA A 234 20.17 -5.49 -9.49
N LEU A 235 19.90 -4.68 -10.51
CA LEU A 235 18.68 -3.83 -10.54
C LEU A 235 17.38 -4.65 -10.71
N THR A 236 17.43 -5.86 -11.27
CA THR A 236 16.25 -6.68 -11.55
C THR A 236 15.59 -7.17 -10.26
N ASP A 237 16.37 -7.47 -9.22
CA ASP A 237 15.80 -7.82 -7.91
C ASP A 237 15.03 -6.66 -7.28
N ILE A 238 15.49 -5.42 -7.44
CA ILE A 238 14.73 -4.24 -7.00
C ILE A 238 13.39 -4.17 -7.73
N VAL A 239 13.33 -4.42 -9.04
CA VAL A 239 12.06 -4.46 -9.80
C VAL A 239 11.14 -5.57 -9.26
N CYS A 240 11.69 -6.77 -9.05
CA CYS A 240 10.95 -7.91 -8.51
C CYS A 240 10.36 -7.62 -7.12
N TYR A 241 11.14 -7.01 -6.23
CA TYR A 241 10.68 -6.67 -4.88
C TYR A 241 9.68 -5.50 -4.86
N LEU A 242 9.78 -4.53 -5.77
CA LEU A 242 8.77 -3.49 -5.95
C LEU A 242 7.45 -4.04 -6.51
N TYR A 243 7.51 -5.02 -7.42
CA TYR A 243 6.33 -5.73 -7.92
C TYR A 243 5.65 -6.53 -6.79
N ASP A 244 6.41 -7.33 -6.05
CA ASP A 244 5.89 -8.13 -4.95
C ASP A 244 5.32 -7.24 -3.83
N LEU A 245 5.95 -6.09 -3.54
CA LEU A 245 5.44 -5.07 -2.62
C LEU A 245 4.10 -4.48 -3.09
N THR A 246 3.95 -4.26 -4.40
CA THR A 246 2.71 -3.74 -5.01
C THR A 246 1.58 -4.78 -4.93
N ALA A 247 1.89 -6.07 -5.09
CA ALA A 247 0.92 -7.16 -4.93
C ALA A 247 0.50 -7.35 -3.47
N GLU A 248 1.46 -7.47 -2.55
CA GLU A 248 1.19 -7.71 -1.14
C GLU A 248 0.54 -6.50 -0.45
N SER A 249 0.91 -5.27 -0.82
CA SER A 249 0.24 -4.07 -0.31
C SER A 249 -1.24 -3.99 -0.72
N GLN A 250 -1.60 -4.37 -1.96
CA GLN A 250 -3.01 -4.51 -2.35
C GLN A 250 -3.71 -5.57 -1.49
N ASN A 251 -3.12 -6.76 -1.33
CA ASN A 251 -3.69 -7.84 -0.53
C ASN A 251 -3.90 -7.47 0.95
N ILE A 252 -2.99 -6.70 1.54
CA ILE A 252 -3.02 -6.29 2.96
C ILE A 252 -3.91 -5.07 3.20
N LEU A 253 -3.81 -4.04 2.36
CA LEU A 253 -4.45 -2.74 2.59
C LEU A 253 -5.84 -2.63 1.95
N LEU A 254 -6.05 -3.28 0.80
CA LEU A 254 -7.30 -3.20 0.05
C LEU A 254 -8.09 -4.51 0.04
N GLY A 255 -7.49 -5.63 0.48
CA GLY A 255 -8.09 -6.95 0.41
C GLY A 255 -9.39 -7.12 1.21
N SER A 256 -9.68 -6.29 2.21
CA SER A 256 -10.99 -6.30 2.90
C SER A 256 -12.13 -5.76 2.03
N LEU A 257 -11.82 -5.02 0.96
CA LEU A 257 -12.78 -4.32 0.10
C LEU A 257 -13.19 -5.14 -1.14
N PHE A 258 -12.47 -6.22 -1.45
CA PHE A 258 -12.65 -7.01 -2.66
C PHE A 258 -12.49 -8.51 -2.41
N ASP A 259 -13.32 -9.33 -3.08
CA ASP A 259 -13.26 -10.80 -3.01
C ASP A 259 -12.01 -11.39 -3.68
N ASN A 260 -11.37 -10.63 -4.58
CA ASN A 260 -10.19 -11.05 -5.33
C ASN A 260 -8.88 -10.78 -4.55
N ARG A 261 -7.83 -11.52 -4.89
CA ARG A 261 -6.46 -11.32 -4.39
C ARG A 261 -5.48 -11.28 -5.56
N VAL A 262 -4.44 -10.47 -5.43
CA VAL A 262 -3.32 -10.47 -6.37
C VAL A 262 -2.48 -11.72 -6.09
N PRO A 263 -2.28 -12.62 -7.06
CA PRO A 263 -1.45 -13.81 -6.85
C PRO A 263 0.03 -13.42 -6.74
N SER A 264 0.77 -14.13 -5.89
CA SER A 264 2.23 -14.00 -5.82
C SER A 264 2.88 -14.31 -7.17
N ARG A 265 3.98 -13.62 -7.47
CA ARG A 265 4.76 -13.79 -8.70
C ARG A 265 5.25 -15.24 -8.83
N LYS A 266 5.28 -15.73 -10.07
CA LYS A 266 5.90 -17.02 -10.46
C LYS A 266 7.00 -16.71 -11.48
N PRO A 267 8.23 -16.43 -11.04
CA PRO A 267 9.29 -16.08 -11.96
C PRO A 267 9.69 -17.30 -12.81
N LEU A 268 10.12 -17.03 -14.04
CA LEU A 268 10.63 -18.07 -14.96
C LEU A 268 12.00 -18.57 -14.52
N ASP A 269 12.86 -17.65 -14.06
CA ASP A 269 14.08 -17.97 -13.33
C ASP A 269 13.77 -18.16 -11.84
N GLN A 270 14.17 -19.29 -11.28
CA GLN A 270 13.96 -19.63 -9.87
C GLN A 270 14.96 -18.95 -8.93
N ASN A 271 16.01 -18.29 -9.46
CA ASN A 271 16.97 -17.53 -8.67
C ASN A 271 16.37 -16.25 -8.08
N HIS A 272 15.41 -15.61 -8.76
CA HIS A 272 14.75 -14.41 -8.24
C HIS A 272 13.78 -14.75 -7.11
N ILE A 273 14.17 -14.40 -5.88
CA ILE A 273 13.36 -14.59 -4.67
C ILE A 273 12.00 -13.87 -4.81
N VAL A 274 10.93 -14.52 -4.34
CA VAL A 274 9.58 -13.94 -4.26
C VAL A 274 9.27 -13.59 -2.81
N ILE A 275 8.87 -12.35 -2.55
CA ILE A 275 8.51 -11.89 -1.22
C ILE A 275 7.01 -12.09 -1.00
N THR A 276 6.64 -12.79 0.07
CA THR A 276 5.27 -12.92 0.54
C THR A 276 5.20 -12.65 2.05
N THR A 277 4.02 -12.23 2.51
CA THR A 277 3.83 -11.77 3.90
C THR A 277 3.09 -12.76 4.79
N ASP A 278 3.03 -14.04 4.41
CA ASP A 278 2.63 -15.11 5.31
C ASP A 278 3.76 -15.44 6.32
N GLU A 279 3.40 -15.84 7.54
CA GLU A 279 4.36 -15.99 8.65
C GLU A 279 5.46 -17.03 8.36
N LYS A 280 5.11 -18.10 7.63
CA LYS A 280 6.06 -19.17 7.29
C LYS A 280 7.09 -18.70 6.28
N SER A 281 6.67 -17.93 5.28
CA SER A 281 7.57 -17.35 4.30
C SER A 281 8.40 -16.21 4.89
N ILE A 282 7.84 -15.34 5.75
CA ILE A 282 8.60 -14.29 6.44
C ILE A 282 9.80 -14.89 7.18
N ASN A 283 9.60 -15.90 8.02
CA ASN A 283 10.70 -16.53 8.77
C ASN A 283 11.78 -17.12 7.84
N LYS A 284 11.38 -17.71 6.70
CA LYS A 284 12.32 -18.23 5.69
C LYS A 284 13.10 -17.11 5.01
N LEU A 285 12.42 -16.02 4.65
CA LEU A 285 13.00 -14.86 3.97
C LEU A 285 13.94 -14.08 4.91
N GLU A 286 13.57 -13.88 6.17
CA GLU A 286 14.45 -13.26 7.17
C GLU A 286 15.74 -14.07 7.35
N ARG A 287 15.64 -15.41 7.45
CA ARG A 287 16.84 -16.26 7.52
C ARG A 287 17.71 -16.12 6.26
N TYR A 288 17.10 -16.22 5.07
CA TYR A 288 17.82 -16.08 3.81
C TYR A 288 18.55 -14.74 3.71
N PHE A 289 17.85 -13.62 3.92
CA PHE A 289 18.44 -12.29 3.80
C PHE A 289 19.54 -12.05 4.85
N ASN A 290 19.34 -12.47 6.10
CA ASN A 290 20.28 -12.19 7.20
C ASN A 290 21.46 -13.19 7.29
N GLU A 291 21.36 -14.39 6.73
CA GLU A 291 22.38 -15.45 6.87
C GLU A 291 23.05 -15.84 5.54
N GLU A 292 22.31 -15.83 4.44
CA GLU A 292 22.74 -16.45 3.18
C GLU A 292 23.29 -15.39 2.19
N THR A 293 22.77 -14.15 2.20
CA THR A 293 23.21 -13.06 1.31
C THR A 293 24.56 -12.44 1.69
N ALA A 294 25.18 -11.72 0.75
CA ALA A 294 26.40 -10.94 1.00
C ALA A 294 26.16 -9.79 1.99
N TRP A 295 25.04 -9.07 1.83
CA TRP A 295 24.63 -8.00 2.75
C TRP A 295 24.46 -8.49 4.20
N GLY A 296 23.78 -9.62 4.41
CA GLY A 296 23.54 -10.17 5.76
C GLY A 296 24.83 -10.60 6.46
N LYS A 297 25.80 -11.17 5.71
CA LYS A 297 27.13 -11.50 6.22
C LYS A 297 27.93 -10.26 6.60
N ASN A 298 27.99 -9.28 5.69
CA ASN A 298 28.63 -7.98 5.93
C ASN A 298 28.02 -7.24 7.14
N GLN A 299 26.69 -7.32 7.33
CA GLN A 299 26.06 -6.74 8.52
C GLN A 299 26.53 -7.41 9.82
N LYS A 300 26.62 -8.74 9.86
CA LYS A 300 27.11 -9.48 11.04
C LYS A 300 28.56 -9.14 11.36
N GLU A 301 29.42 -9.06 10.35
CA GLU A 301 30.82 -8.65 10.50
C GLU A 301 30.92 -7.25 11.13
N ILE A 302 30.12 -6.28 10.65
CA ILE A 302 30.05 -4.93 11.23
C ILE A 302 29.51 -4.94 12.67
N GLU A 303 28.49 -5.75 12.97
CA GLU A 303 27.93 -5.87 14.33
C GLU A 303 28.94 -6.47 15.31
N GLU A 304 29.70 -7.49 14.91
CA GLU A 304 30.77 -8.10 15.68
C GLU A 304 31.93 -7.11 15.94
N ASP A 305 32.36 -6.37 14.91
CA ASP A 305 33.37 -5.31 15.03
C ASP A 305 32.93 -4.21 16.02
N VAL A 306 31.69 -3.72 15.90
CA VAL A 306 31.13 -2.71 16.81
C VAL A 306 31.08 -3.23 18.25
N LEU A 307 30.61 -4.46 18.48
CA LEU A 307 30.57 -5.07 19.81
C LEU A 307 31.96 -5.26 20.41
N SER A 308 32.96 -5.64 19.61
CA SER A 308 34.35 -5.77 20.06
C SER A 308 34.94 -4.40 20.47
N SER A 309 34.64 -3.34 19.72
CA SER A 309 35.11 -1.98 20.00
C SER A 309 34.50 -1.39 21.28
N LEU A 310 33.19 -1.61 21.49
CA LEU A 310 32.48 -1.19 22.70
C LEU A 310 33.00 -1.93 23.94
N SER A 311 33.22 -3.24 23.84
CA SER A 311 33.78 -4.05 24.93
C SER A 311 35.20 -3.61 25.30
N SER A 312 36.02 -3.27 24.30
CA SER A 312 37.38 -2.76 24.50
C SER A 312 37.40 -1.35 25.10
N SER A 313 36.40 -0.53 24.81
CA SER A 313 36.23 0.83 25.35
C SER A 313 35.69 0.85 26.78
N GLN A 314 35.00 -0.22 27.22
CA GLN A 314 34.51 -0.37 28.60
C GLN A 314 35.53 -1.03 29.55
N ALA A 315 36.64 -1.55 29.01
CA ALA A 315 37.72 -2.19 29.77
C ALA A 315 38.92 -1.27 30.08
N ASN A 316 38.89 -0.01 29.61
CA ASN A 316 39.88 1.04 29.86
C ASN A 316 39.27 2.18 30.70
#